data_AF-A0A7Y5V2B9-F1
#
_entry.id   AF-A0A7Y5V2B9-F1
#
_cell.length_a   1.000
_cell.length_b   1.000
_cell.length_c   1.000
_cell.angle_alpha   90.00
_cell.angle_beta   90.00
_cell.angle_gamma   90.00
#
_symmetry.space_group_name_H-M   'P 1'
#
loop_
_entity.id
_entity.type
_entity.pdbx_description
1 polymer ?
#
loop_
_entity_poly.entity_id
_entity_poly.type
_entity_poly.pdbx_seq_one_letter_code
_entity_poly.pdbx_strand_id
1 'polypeptide(L)'
;MSAITVIKRDHTGRAVWQYQGEVTARGATWVCLQARFHRDDLDAGYMVFRRGDLFTEWFYSDRWYNVFRIEDVDDGALKGWYCNITRPAYIADGEIAADDLALDVFVSPSGEIRLLDEGEFHALPLSADDQAQAWAAVETIRTLVRAAVPPFSAAPPDQSRSG
;
A
#
# COMPACT_ATOMS: atom_id res chain seq x y z
N MET A 1 -9.13 7.03 -17.68
CA MET A 1 -8.73 6.94 -16.27
C MET A 1 -9.06 8.28 -15.62
N SER A 2 -9.61 8.29 -14.41
CA SER A 2 -9.94 9.54 -13.70
C SER A 2 -8.86 9.85 -12.68
N ALA A 3 -8.45 11.11 -12.60
CA ALA A 3 -7.54 11.58 -11.56
C ALA A 3 -8.21 11.47 -10.18
N ILE A 4 -7.42 11.14 -9.17
CA ILE A 4 -7.83 11.07 -7.78
C ILE A 4 -6.74 11.64 -6.88
N THR A 5 -7.14 12.38 -5.85
CA THR A 5 -6.20 12.88 -4.84
C THR A 5 -6.04 11.83 -3.75
N VAL A 6 -4.81 11.45 -3.46
CA VAL A 6 -4.49 10.62 -2.29
C VAL A 6 -3.92 11.52 -1.21
N ILE A 7 -4.50 11.46 -0.01
CA ILE A 7 -4.07 12.21 1.16
C ILE A 7 -3.50 11.23 2.18
N LYS A 8 -2.19 11.29 2.40
CA LYS A 8 -1.54 10.63 3.53
C LYS A 8 -1.81 11.44 4.78
N ARG A 9 -2.35 10.81 5.81
CA ARG A 9 -2.55 11.39 7.13
C ARG A 9 -1.65 10.69 8.14
N ASP A 10 -1.25 11.40 9.18
CA ASP A 10 -0.61 10.76 10.33
C ASP A 10 -1.64 9.96 11.15
N HIS A 11 -1.15 9.29 12.20
CA HIS A 11 -1.96 8.48 13.10
C HIS A 11 -3.10 9.23 13.82
N THR A 12 -3.09 10.56 13.83
CA THR A 12 -4.14 11.41 14.40
C THR A 12 -5.18 11.87 13.37
N GLY A 13 -5.02 11.47 12.11
CA GLY A 13 -5.89 11.86 10.99
C GLY A 13 -5.53 13.21 10.38
N ARG A 14 -4.38 13.81 10.75
CA ARG A 14 -3.94 15.08 10.18
C ARG A 14 -3.21 14.84 8.86
N ALA A 15 -3.59 15.57 7.82
CA ALA A 15 -2.91 15.49 6.52
C ALA A 15 -1.42 15.88 6.65
N VAL A 16 -0.54 15.03 6.11
CA VAL A 16 0.91 15.24 6.09
C VAL A 16 1.47 15.35 4.68
N TRP A 17 0.83 14.71 3.71
CA TRP A 17 1.27 14.69 2.33
C TRP A 17 0.09 14.40 1.40
N GLN A 18 0.15 14.87 0.16
CA GLN A 18 -0.84 14.52 -0.85
C GLN A 18 -0.19 14.36 -2.22
N TYR A 19 -0.78 13.52 -3.07
CA TYR A 19 -0.35 13.31 -4.44
C TYR A 19 -1.54 12.95 -5.35
N GLN A 20 -1.31 13.01 -6.66
CA GLN A 20 -2.28 12.60 -7.66
C GLN A 20 -2.01 11.17 -8.11
N GLY A 21 -3.07 10.39 -8.25
CA GLY A 21 -3.06 9.08 -8.90
C GLY A 21 -4.12 9.00 -10.00
N GLU A 22 -4.04 7.96 -10.81
CA GLU A 22 -5.01 7.65 -11.86
C GLU A 22 -5.76 6.37 -11.50
N VAL A 23 -7.08 6.45 -11.33
CA VAL A 23 -7.90 5.28 -10.98
C VAL A 23 -7.92 4.30 -12.15
N THR A 24 -7.54 3.06 -11.88
CA THR A 24 -7.55 1.94 -12.83
C THR A 24 -8.71 0.99 -12.61
N ALA A 25 -9.13 0.80 -11.35
CA ALA A 25 -10.29 -0.03 -11.01
C ALA A 25 -10.91 0.37 -9.66
N ARG A 26 -12.18 0.00 -9.47
CA ARG A 26 -12.91 0.17 -8.21
C ARG A 26 -13.71 -1.09 -7.90
N GLY A 27 -13.81 -1.43 -6.63
CA GLY A 27 -14.76 -2.40 -6.09
C GLY A 27 -15.65 -1.78 -5.03
N ALA A 28 -16.46 -2.61 -4.36
CA ALA A 28 -17.39 -2.13 -3.33
C ALA A 28 -16.69 -1.50 -2.12
N THR A 29 -15.52 -2.02 -1.74
CA THR A 29 -14.76 -1.58 -0.56
C THR A 29 -13.31 -1.21 -0.88
N TRP A 30 -12.95 -1.06 -2.16
CA TRP A 30 -11.57 -0.78 -2.55
C TRP A 30 -11.46 0.05 -3.83
N VAL A 31 -10.34 0.76 -3.95
CA VAL A 31 -9.93 1.48 -5.16
C VAL A 31 -8.50 1.08 -5.51
N CYS A 32 -8.26 0.79 -6.79
CA CYS A 32 -6.94 0.61 -7.35
C CYS A 32 -6.60 1.81 -8.23
N LEU A 33 -5.40 2.34 -8.06
CA LEU A 33 -4.88 3.45 -8.85
C LEU A 33 -3.42 3.21 -9.24
N GLN A 34 -2.94 4.03 -10.17
CA GLN A 34 -1.54 4.11 -10.51
C GLN A 34 -0.98 5.50 -10.22
N ALA A 35 0.24 5.53 -9.68
CA ALA A 35 1.01 6.75 -9.46
C ALA A 35 2.48 6.49 -9.77
N ARG A 36 3.25 7.56 -9.99
CA ARG A 36 4.70 7.47 -10.21
C ARG A 36 5.47 8.08 -9.06
N PHE A 37 6.54 7.41 -8.65
CA PHE A 37 7.44 7.94 -7.65
C PHE A 37 8.19 9.17 -8.21
N HIS A 38 7.94 10.35 -7.66
CA HIS A 38 8.44 11.62 -8.22
C HIS A 38 9.56 12.26 -7.40
N ARG A 39 10.04 11.57 -6.35
CA ARG A 39 11.19 12.03 -5.54
C ARG A 39 12.51 11.60 -6.18
N ASP A 40 13.65 12.02 -5.62
CA ASP A 40 14.95 11.45 -5.98
C ASP A 40 15.03 9.98 -5.54
N ASP A 41 15.93 9.23 -6.18
CA ASP A 41 16.18 7.84 -5.83
C ASP A 41 16.52 7.70 -4.34
N LEU A 42 15.93 6.68 -3.71
CA LEU A 42 16.06 6.40 -2.28
C LEU A 42 16.38 4.93 -2.06
N ASP A 43 17.56 4.65 -1.53
CA ASP A 43 17.89 3.32 -1.02
C ASP A 43 17.36 3.16 0.41
N ALA A 44 16.36 2.29 0.57
CA ALA A 44 15.75 1.99 1.87
C ALA A 44 16.37 0.76 2.56
N GLY A 45 17.42 0.15 1.99
CA GLY A 45 18.12 -1.03 2.52
C GLY A 45 17.40 -2.37 2.27
N TYR A 46 16.11 -2.36 1.90
CA TYR A 46 15.36 -3.53 1.42
C TYR A 46 15.01 -3.43 -0.07
N MET A 47 15.00 -2.21 -0.62
CA MET A 47 14.70 -1.90 -2.02
C MET A 47 15.18 -0.48 -2.31
N VAL A 48 15.57 -0.24 -3.56
CA VAL A 48 15.85 1.12 -4.06
C VAL A 48 14.61 1.63 -4.77
N PHE A 49 13.98 2.67 -4.24
CA PHE A 49 12.94 3.41 -4.94
C PHE A 49 13.62 4.32 -5.96
N ARG A 50 13.24 4.22 -7.23
CA ARG A 50 13.78 5.05 -8.30
C ARG A 50 12.75 6.05 -8.77
N ARG A 51 13.20 7.25 -9.11
CA ARG A 51 12.34 8.25 -9.75
C ARG A 51 11.69 7.64 -10.99
N GLY A 52 10.37 7.66 -11.02
CA GLY A 52 9.54 7.18 -12.11
C GLY A 52 9.02 5.75 -11.92
N ASP A 53 9.45 5.04 -10.86
CA ASP A 53 8.89 3.71 -10.51
C ASP A 53 7.36 3.79 -10.52
N LEU A 54 6.73 2.76 -11.11
CA LEU A 54 5.30 2.66 -11.20
C LEU A 54 4.76 2.00 -9.94
N PHE A 55 3.86 2.70 -9.27
CA PHE A 55 3.13 2.20 -8.12
C PHE A 55 1.73 1.86 -8.59
N THR A 56 1.34 0.59 -8.47
CA THR A 56 -0.07 0.19 -8.52
C THR A 56 -0.55 0.02 -7.09
N GLU A 57 -1.50 0.85 -6.68
CA GLU A 57 -1.86 1.05 -5.28
C GLU A 57 -3.30 0.63 -5.02
N TRP A 58 -3.51 -0.25 -4.04
CA TRP A 58 -4.82 -0.67 -3.57
C TRP A 58 -5.10 -0.07 -2.20
N PHE A 59 -6.18 0.71 -2.13
CA PHE A 59 -6.73 1.26 -0.90
C PHE A 59 -8.04 0.56 -0.56
N TYR A 60 -8.26 0.28 0.73
CA TYR A 60 -9.40 -0.49 1.22
C TYR A 60 -10.14 0.28 2.30
N SER A 61 -11.47 0.38 2.20
CA SER A 61 -12.33 0.98 3.23
C SER A 61 -12.76 -0.02 4.31
N ASP A 62 -12.37 -1.28 4.20
CA ASP A 62 -12.70 -2.39 5.10
C ASP A 62 -11.47 -3.15 5.63
N ARG A 63 -10.25 -2.69 5.31
CA ARG A 63 -8.99 -3.31 5.77
C ARG A 63 -8.07 -2.30 6.40
N TRP A 64 -7.22 -2.79 7.30
CA TRP A 64 -6.26 -1.98 8.06
C TRP A 64 -4.88 -1.90 7.38
N TYR A 65 -4.88 -1.88 6.05
CA TYR A 65 -3.68 -1.72 5.26
C TYR A 65 -4.03 -1.24 3.85
N ASN A 66 -3.07 -0.61 3.19
CA ASN A 66 -3.04 -0.48 1.73
C ASN A 66 -1.91 -1.35 1.17
N VAL A 67 -1.89 -1.59 -0.14
CA VAL A 67 -0.82 -2.36 -0.79
C VAL A 67 -0.35 -1.61 -2.02
N PHE A 68 0.95 -1.41 -2.16
CA PHE A 68 1.58 -0.81 -3.33
C PHE A 68 2.46 -1.86 -4.01
N ARG A 69 2.08 -2.31 -5.21
CA ARG A 69 2.96 -3.10 -6.08
C ARG A 69 3.85 -2.15 -6.84
N ILE A 70 5.16 -2.37 -6.77
CA ILE A 70 6.15 -1.43 -7.28
C ILE A 70 6.93 -2.10 -8.41
N GLU A 71 6.94 -1.43 -9.56
CA GLU A 71 7.62 -1.85 -10.77
C GLU A 71 8.69 -0.83 -11.16
N ASP A 72 9.84 -1.33 -11.62
CA ASP A 72 10.95 -0.49 -12.03
C ASP A 72 10.59 0.39 -13.24
N VAL A 73 11.06 1.63 -13.19
CA VAL A 73 10.82 2.61 -14.24
C VAL A 73 11.36 2.20 -15.62
N ASP A 74 12.47 1.47 -15.68
CA ASP A 74 13.17 1.23 -16.96
C ASP A 74 12.66 -0.01 -17.69
N ASP A 75 12.44 -1.12 -16.98
CA ASP A 75 12.09 -2.42 -17.57
C ASP A 75 10.75 -2.99 -17.07
N GLY A 76 10.08 -2.30 -16.14
CA GLY A 76 8.83 -2.77 -15.54
C GLY A 76 8.99 -4.00 -14.63
N ALA A 77 10.22 -4.37 -14.27
CA ALA A 77 10.46 -5.50 -13.39
C ALA A 77 9.81 -5.27 -12.02
N LEU A 78 9.16 -6.30 -11.48
CA LEU A 78 8.60 -6.25 -10.13
C LEU A 78 9.72 -6.09 -9.11
N LYS A 79 9.66 -5.02 -8.31
CA LYS A 79 10.59 -4.73 -7.22
C LYS A 79 10.10 -5.25 -5.87
N GLY A 80 8.78 -5.35 -5.72
CA GLY A 80 8.12 -5.94 -4.57
C GLY A 80 6.76 -5.31 -4.29
N TRP A 81 6.25 -5.57 -3.08
CA TRP A 81 5.06 -4.92 -2.54
C TRP A 81 5.40 -4.23 -1.23
N TYR A 82 4.90 -3.01 -1.07
CA TYR A 82 4.97 -2.25 0.16
C TYR A 82 3.57 -2.06 0.72
N CYS A 83 3.33 -2.45 1.97
CA CYS A 83 2.02 -2.36 2.60
C CYS A 83 2.11 -1.43 3.79
N ASN A 84 1.41 -0.29 3.74
CA ASN A 84 1.28 0.57 4.92
C ASN A 84 0.15 0.03 5.79
N ILE A 85 0.43 -0.21 7.08
CA ILE A 85 -0.61 -0.50 8.06
C ILE A 85 -1.28 0.82 8.42
N THR A 86 -2.58 0.87 8.17
CA THR A 86 -3.40 2.08 8.22
C THR A 86 -4.73 1.79 8.89
N ARG A 87 -5.47 2.82 9.31
CA ARG A 87 -6.92 2.64 9.49
C ARG A 87 -7.61 2.47 8.13
N PRO A 88 -8.83 1.87 8.08
CA PRO A 88 -9.57 1.76 6.84
C PRO A 88 -9.70 3.10 6.14
N ALA A 89 -9.37 3.12 4.85
CA ALA A 89 -9.29 4.35 4.09
C ALA A 89 -10.66 5.00 3.96
N TYR A 90 -10.70 6.32 4.10
CA TYR A 90 -11.82 7.12 3.63
C TYR A 90 -11.73 7.21 2.10
N ILE A 91 -12.75 6.71 1.42
CA ILE A 91 -12.82 6.68 -0.04
C ILE A 91 -14.07 7.46 -0.46
N ALA A 92 -13.86 8.53 -1.22
CA ALA A 92 -14.90 9.38 -1.78
C ALA A 92 -14.71 9.59 -3.29
N ASP A 93 -15.64 10.34 -3.89
CA ASP A 93 -15.53 10.76 -5.28
C ASP A 93 -14.40 11.80 -5.43
N GLY A 94 -13.27 11.36 -5.99
CA GLY A 94 -12.12 12.22 -6.27
C GLY A 94 -11.06 12.30 -5.17
N GLU A 95 -11.28 11.66 -4.02
CA GLU A 95 -10.31 11.64 -2.91
C GLU A 95 -10.24 10.27 -2.22
N ILE A 96 -9.02 9.88 -1.82
CA ILE A 96 -8.75 8.82 -0.86
C ILE A 96 -7.91 9.42 0.27
N ALA A 97 -8.19 9.01 1.50
CA ALA A 97 -7.30 9.31 2.61
C ALA A 97 -7.13 8.11 3.54
N ALA A 98 -5.91 7.94 4.04
CA ALA A 98 -5.56 6.86 4.96
C ALA A 98 -4.74 7.42 6.12
N ASP A 99 -5.12 7.01 7.33
CA ASP A 99 -4.40 7.35 8.56
C ASP A 99 -3.30 6.31 8.77
N ASP A 100 -2.05 6.75 8.67
CA ASP A 100 -0.86 5.93 8.76
C ASP A 100 -0.51 5.60 10.23
N LEU A 101 -0.27 4.32 10.51
CA LEU A 101 0.06 3.84 11.85
C LEU A 101 1.56 3.57 12.03
N ALA A 102 2.42 3.98 11.10
CA ALA A 102 3.87 3.85 11.11
C ALA A 102 4.42 2.41 11.14
N LEU A 103 3.56 1.40 10.94
CA LEU A 103 3.99 0.01 10.77
C LEU A 103 3.86 -0.37 9.30
N ASP A 104 4.88 -1.02 8.75
CA ASP A 104 4.90 -1.36 7.34
C ASP A 104 5.36 -2.80 7.11
N VAL A 105 4.88 -3.38 6.02
CA VAL A 105 5.30 -4.71 5.57
C VAL A 105 5.83 -4.60 4.15
N PHE A 106 7.08 -4.98 3.96
CA PHE A 106 7.65 -5.20 2.64
C PHE A 106 7.60 -6.68 2.28
N VAL A 107 7.21 -6.96 1.03
CA VAL A 107 7.22 -8.30 0.45
C VAL A 107 8.10 -8.27 -0.80
N SER A 108 9.15 -9.08 -0.81
CA SER A 108 10.04 -9.19 -1.97
C SER A 108 9.35 -9.90 -3.14
N PRO A 109 9.89 -9.82 -4.37
CA PRO A 109 9.37 -10.57 -5.52
C PRO A 109 9.36 -12.08 -5.31
N SER A 110 10.22 -12.61 -4.43
CA SER A 110 10.26 -14.04 -4.06
C SER A 110 9.28 -14.40 -2.93
N GLY A 111 8.54 -13.44 -2.38
CA GLY A 111 7.59 -13.63 -1.29
C GLY A 111 8.21 -13.58 0.11
N GLU A 112 9.47 -13.16 0.25
CA GLU A 112 10.08 -12.91 1.56
C GLU A 112 9.39 -11.70 2.21
N ILE A 113 9.00 -11.85 3.47
CA ILE A 113 8.27 -10.82 4.21
C ILE A 113 9.21 -10.17 5.23
N ARG A 114 9.28 -8.85 5.20
CA ARG A 114 9.99 -8.02 6.18
C ARG A 114 9.01 -7.08 6.87
N LEU A 115 9.01 -7.09 8.19
CA LEU A 115 8.32 -6.10 9.01
C LEU A 115 9.26 -4.90 9.20
N LEU A 116 8.71 -3.69 9.08
CA LEU A 116 9.44 -2.44 9.10
C LEU A 116 8.85 -1.51 10.16
N ASP A 117 9.68 -0.61 10.67
CA ASP A 117 9.28 0.54 11.50
C ASP A 117 8.52 0.19 12.80
N GLU A 118 8.71 -1.02 13.33
CA GLU A 118 8.14 -1.47 14.60
C GLU A 118 8.41 -0.51 15.77
N GLY A 119 9.61 0.08 15.81
CA GLY A 119 9.98 1.07 16.82
C GLY A 119 9.15 2.36 16.73
N GLU A 120 8.84 2.82 15.52
CA GLU A 120 8.01 4.01 15.29
C GLU A 120 6.56 3.71 15.68
N PHE A 121 6.02 2.57 15.24
CA PHE A 121 4.70 2.08 15.63
C PHE A 121 4.53 2.01 17.15
N HIS A 122 5.50 1.42 17.87
CA HIS A 122 5.45 1.31 19.34
C HIS A 122 5.57 2.65 20.07
N ALA A 123 6.14 3.67 19.43
CA ALA A 123 6.22 5.02 19.99
C ALA A 123 4.91 5.81 19.85
N LEU A 124 3.99 5.38 18.98
CA LEU A 124 2.72 6.06 18.79
C LEU A 124 1.75 5.83 19.96
N PRO A 125 0.99 6.85 20.39
CA PRO A 125 -0.01 6.73 21.45
C PRO A 125 -1.31 6.09 20.94
N LEU A 126 -1.22 4.89 20.36
CA LEU A 126 -2.37 4.17 19.80
C LEU A 126 -3.21 3.47 20.88
N SER A 127 -4.51 3.37 20.65
CA SER A 127 -5.41 2.57 21.48
C SER A 127 -5.05 1.07 21.41
N ALA A 128 -5.47 0.29 22.41
CA ALA A 128 -5.26 -1.16 22.38
C ALA A 128 -5.96 -1.82 21.18
N ASP A 129 -7.13 -1.31 20.79
CA ASP A 129 -7.88 -1.81 19.64
C ASP A 129 -7.15 -1.51 18.33
N ASP A 130 -6.62 -0.31 18.14
CA ASP A 130 -5.84 0.06 16.96
C ASP A 130 -4.59 -0.82 16.83
N GLN A 131 -3.90 -1.07 17.96
CA GLN A 131 -2.73 -1.95 17.96
C GLN A 131 -3.11 -3.39 17.60
N ALA A 132 -4.20 -3.91 18.15
CA ALA A 132 -4.69 -5.26 17.83
C ALA A 132 -5.06 -5.39 16.34
N GLN A 133 -5.72 -4.39 15.77
CA GLN A 133 -6.09 -4.36 14.35
C GLN A 133 -4.87 -4.25 13.43
N ALA A 134 -3.87 -3.45 13.79
CA ALA A 134 -2.61 -3.36 13.07
C ALA A 134 -1.89 -4.72 13.00
N TRP A 135 -1.78 -5.43 14.13
CA TRP A 135 -1.16 -6.77 14.14
C TRP A 135 -1.99 -7.82 13.39
N ALA A 136 -3.32 -7.75 13.48
CA ALA A 136 -4.20 -8.62 12.68
C ALA A 136 -4.04 -8.36 11.17
N ALA A 137 -3.83 -7.11 10.76
CA ALA A 137 -3.52 -6.76 9.37
C ALA A 137 -2.19 -7.37 8.91
N VAL A 138 -1.14 -7.30 9.73
CA VAL A 138 0.16 -7.94 9.43
C VAL A 138 -0.02 -9.46 9.22
N GLU A 139 -0.75 -10.14 10.10
CA GLU A 139 -1.00 -11.59 9.96
C GLU A 139 -1.88 -11.92 8.75
N THR A 140 -2.81 -11.04 8.40
CA THR A 140 -3.62 -11.17 7.19
C THR A 140 -2.72 -11.08 5.94
N ILE A 141 -1.84 -10.08 5.87
CA ILE A 141 -0.88 -9.93 4.75
C ILE A 141 0.01 -11.17 4.65
N ARG A 142 0.58 -11.64 5.77
CA ARG A 142 1.39 -12.87 5.81
C ARG A 142 0.65 -14.08 5.26
N THR A 143 -0.63 -14.20 5.57
CA THR A 143 -1.48 -15.29 5.07
C THR A 143 -1.73 -15.16 3.57
N LEU A 144 -2.04 -13.96 3.07
CA LEU A 144 -2.27 -13.71 1.64
C LEU A 144 -1.01 -13.96 0.81
N VAL A 145 0.16 -13.55 1.28
CA VAL A 145 1.45 -13.80 0.63
C VAL A 145 1.74 -15.30 0.55
N ARG A 146 1.58 -16.05 1.65
CA ARG A 146 1.77 -17.52 1.65
C ARG A 146 0.83 -18.24 0.70
N ALA A 147 -0.38 -17.73 0.52
CA ALA A 147 -1.37 -18.29 -0.39
C ALA A 147 -1.20 -17.81 -1.85
N ALA A 148 -0.24 -16.91 -2.13
CA ALA A 148 -0.02 -16.29 -3.44
C ALA A 148 -1.31 -15.65 -4.03
N VAL A 149 -2.14 -15.06 -3.16
CA VAL A 149 -3.40 -14.42 -3.55
C VAL A 149 -3.14 -12.97 -3.96
N PRO A 150 -3.80 -12.46 -5.02
CA PRO A 150 -3.71 -11.05 -5.38
C PRO A 150 -4.02 -10.12 -4.18
N PRO A 151 -3.29 -9.00 -4.02
CA PRO A 151 -2.34 -8.44 -4.98
C PRO A 151 -0.92 -9.03 -4.93
N PHE A 152 -0.64 -10.04 -4.09
CA PHE A 152 0.71 -10.58 -3.84
C PHE A 152 1.15 -11.70 -4.80
N SER A 153 0.48 -11.85 -5.93
CA SER A 153 0.88 -12.78 -6.99
C SER A 153 1.83 -12.09 -7.97
N ALA A 154 2.95 -12.73 -8.31
CA ALA A 154 3.90 -12.19 -9.30
C ALA A 154 3.31 -12.06 -10.71
N ALA A 155 2.30 -12.88 -11.04
CA ALA A 155 1.54 -12.71 -12.27
C ALA A 155 0.61 -11.49 -12.15
N PRO A 156 0.55 -10.60 -13.16
CA PRO A 156 -0.45 -9.54 -13.18
C PRO A 156 -1.85 -10.17 -13.04
N PRO A 157 -2.78 -9.51 -12.33
CA PRO A 157 -4.15 -10.01 -12.24
C PRO A 157 -4.68 -10.20 -13.67
N ASP A 158 -5.11 -11.42 -13.96
CA ASP A 158 -5.68 -11.80 -15.24
C ASP A 158 -6.86 -10.85 -15.57
N GLN A 159 -6.63 -9.92 -16.49
CA GLN A 159 -7.65 -8.98 -16.96
C GLN A 159 -8.71 -9.67 -17.84
N SER A 160 -8.65 -11.00 -18.03
CA SER A 160 -9.53 -11.75 -18.94
C SER A 160 -10.69 -12.50 -18.29
N ARG A 161 -11.06 -12.20 -17.03
CA ARG A 161 -12.28 -12.78 -16.43
C ARG A 161 -13.33 -11.74 -16.04
N SER A 162 -13.89 -11.13 -17.08
CA SER A 162 -15.29 -10.71 -17.09
C SER A 162 -16.03 -11.64 -18.06
N GLY A 163 -16.64 -12.70 -17.50
CA GLY A 163 -17.61 -13.55 -18.17
C GLY A 163 -19.02 -13.18 -17.71
#